data_AF-A0A8S3C3L8-F1
#
_entry.id   AF-A0A8S3C3L8-F1
#
_cell.length_a   1.000
_cell.length_b   1.000
_cell.length_c   1.000
_cell.angle_alpha   90.00
_cell.angle_beta   90.00
_cell.angle_gamma   90.00
#
_symmetry.space_group_name_H-M   'P 1'
#
loop_
_entity.id
_entity.type
_entity.pdbx_description
1 polymer ?
#
loop_
_entity_poly.entity_id
_entity_poly.type
_entity_poly.pdbx_seq_one_letter_code
_entity_poly.pdbx_strand_id
1 'polypeptide(L)' 'VKIPLIDDIHPRTEFMPMSIPADISERLIRLYGNPFAWFTGQLMKYLLRPQDWLMEFMKKKFEQIKFETPIVG' A
#
# COMPACT_ATOMS: atom_id res chain seq x y z
N VAL A 1 6.92 -22.99 -0.27
CA VAL A 1 7.95 -22.37 -1.12
C VAL A 1 8.58 -21.22 -0.35
N LYS A 2 9.92 -21.08 -0.35
CA LYS A 2 10.62 -19.92 0.24
C LYS A 2 10.92 -18.92 -0.88
N ILE A 3 10.56 -17.65 -0.68
CA ILE A 3 10.81 -16.58 -1.66
C ILE A 3 12.06 -15.82 -1.20
N PRO A 4 13.12 -15.70 -2.03
CA PRO A 4 14.35 -14.99 -1.68
C PRO A 4 14.15 -13.46 -1.80
N LEU A 5 15.21 -12.69 -1.52
CA LEU A 5 15.21 -11.25 -1.78
C LEU A 5 15.10 -10.98 -3.29
N ILE A 6 14.57 -9.81 -3.65
CA ILE A 6 14.28 -9.47 -5.05
C ILE A 6 15.51 -9.54 -5.96
N ASP A 7 16.68 -9.21 -5.42
CA ASP A 7 17.96 -9.23 -6.15
C ASP A 7 18.40 -10.64 -6.54
N ASP A 8 17.93 -11.66 -5.82
CA ASP A 8 18.28 -13.06 -6.04
C ASP A 8 17.25 -13.81 -6.91
N ILE A 9 16.17 -13.14 -7.35
CA ILE A 9 15.10 -13.78 -8.13
C ILE A 9 15.51 -13.90 -9.60
N HIS A 10 15.92 -15.12 -9.98
CA HIS A 10 16.21 -15.49 -11.36
C HIS A 10 15.52 -16.82 -11.75
N PRO A 11 14.79 -16.86 -12.88
CA PRO A 11 14.47 -15.74 -13.77
C PRO A 11 13.50 -14.74 -13.13
N ARG A 12 13.52 -13.50 -13.65
CA ARG A 12 12.60 -12.44 -13.25
C ARG A 12 11.15 -12.85 -13.52
N THR A 13 10.24 -12.59 -12.58
CA THR A 13 8.81 -12.93 -12.73
C THR A 13 8.01 -11.76 -13.31
N GLU A 14 6.84 -12.04 -13.86
CA GLU A 14 5.93 -11.02 -14.42
C GLU A 14 5.21 -10.19 -13.34
N PHE A 15 5.17 -10.68 -12.10
CA PHE A 15 4.49 -10.04 -10.96
C PHE A 15 5.39 -9.05 -10.20
N MET A 16 6.47 -8.59 -10.83
CA MET A 16 7.37 -7.62 -10.22
C MET A 16 6.92 -6.18 -10.48
N PRO A 17 7.23 -5.24 -9.57
CA PRO A 17 7.08 -3.81 -9.85
C PRO A 17 7.71 -3.42 -11.20
N MET A 18 7.05 -2.64 -12.07
CA MET A 18 5.80 -1.91 -11.89
C MET A 18 4.54 -2.57 -12.51
N SER A 19 4.39 -3.89 -12.41
CA SER A 19 3.19 -4.60 -12.92
C SER A 19 1.93 -4.28 -12.12
N ILE A 20 0.77 -4.26 -12.79
CA ILE A 20 -0.57 -4.26 -12.19
C ILE A 20 -1.39 -5.44 -12.76
N PRO A 21 -2.41 -5.95 -12.04
CA PRO A 21 -3.20 -7.09 -12.53
C PRO A 21 -3.98 -6.73 -13.80
N ALA A 22 -3.89 -7.58 -14.81
CA ALA A 22 -4.42 -7.33 -16.15
C ALA A 22 -5.95 -7.15 -16.17
N ASP A 23 -6.65 -7.92 -15.35
CA ASP A 23 -8.12 -7.96 -15.24
C ASP A 23 -8.74 -6.65 -14.74
N ILE A 24 -8.00 -5.88 -13.94
CA ILE A 24 -8.44 -4.57 -13.42
C ILE A 24 -7.72 -3.38 -14.07
N SER A 25 -6.71 -3.63 -14.91
CA SER A 25 -5.79 -2.61 -15.42
C SER A 25 -6.51 -1.45 -16.13
N GLU A 26 -7.42 -1.77 -17.06
CA GLU A 26 -8.18 -0.77 -17.82
C GLU A 26 -9.01 0.16 -16.91
N ARG A 27 -9.61 -0.41 -15.86
CA ARG A 27 -10.40 0.36 -14.89
C ARG A 27 -9.51 1.25 -14.03
N LEU A 28 -8.34 0.75 -13.62
CA LEU A 28 -7.40 1.52 -12.81
C LEU A 28 -6.81 2.71 -13.58
N ILE A 29 -6.43 2.50 -14.84
CA ILE A 29 -5.86 3.55 -15.70
C ILE A 29 -6.86 4.69 -15.91
N ARG A 30 -8.16 4.39 -15.99
CA ARG A 30 -9.22 5.42 -16.12
C ARG A 30 -9.45 6.22 -14.84
N LEU A 31 -9.25 5.62 -13.67
CA LEU A 31 -9.63 6.22 -12.38
C LEU A 31 -8.45 6.87 -11.63
N TYR A 32 -7.22 6.41 -11.85
CA TYR A 32 -6.06 6.82 -11.06
C TYR A 32 -4.94 7.35 -11.95
N GLY A 33 -4.39 8.52 -11.60
CA GLY A 33 -3.25 9.11 -12.31
C GLY A 33 -1.95 8.29 -12.18
N ASN A 34 -1.87 7.41 -11.18
CA ASN A 34 -0.80 6.42 -11.04
C ASN A 34 -1.37 5.06 -10.58
N PRO A 35 -1.76 4.17 -11.53
CA PRO A 35 -2.34 2.86 -11.23
C PRO A 35 -1.43 1.93 -10.42
N PHE A 36 -0.11 2.00 -10.65
CA PHE A 36 0.85 1.17 -9.93
C PHE A 36 0.96 1.57 -8.45
N ALA A 37 1.01 2.88 -8.17
CA ALA A 37 1.00 3.38 -6.80
C ALA A 37 -0.30 3.00 -6.07
N TRP A 38 -1.44 3.06 -6.76
CA TRP A 38 -2.71 2.61 -6.20
C TRP A 38 -2.69 1.11 -5.84
N PHE A 39 -2.19 0.27 -6.75
CA PHE A 39 -2.12 -1.17 -6.52
C PHE A 39 -1.19 -1.51 -5.36
N THR A 40 -0.01 -0.88 -5.32
CA THR A 40 0.93 -1.00 -4.19
C THR A 40 0.28 -0.55 -2.88
N GLY A 41 -0.53 0.51 -2.93
CA GLY A 41 -1.34 0.99 -1.81
C GLY A 41 -2.30 -0.06 -1.25
N GLN A 42 -2.86 -0.94 -2.08
CA GLN A 42 -3.71 -2.04 -1.60
C GLN A 42 -2.90 -3.08 -0.80
N LEU A 43 -1.68 -3.40 -1.25
CA LEU A 43 -0.78 -4.29 -0.51
C LEU A 43 -0.39 -3.67 0.82
N MET A 44 0.00 -2.39 0.83
CA MET A 44 0.34 -1.66 2.05
C MET A 44 -0.85 -1.58 3.01
N LYS A 45 -2.06 -1.30 2.52
CA LYS A 45 -3.28 -1.27 3.33
C LYS A 45 -3.54 -2.60 4.05
N TYR A 46 -3.28 -3.74 3.39
CA TYR A 46 -3.44 -5.05 4.00
C TYR A 46 -2.38 -5.33 5.06
N LEU A 47 -1.10 -5.04 4.74
CA LEU A 47 0.04 -5.29 5.64
C LEU A 47 0.02 -4.38 6.87
N LEU A 48 -0.39 -3.12 6.71
CA LEU A 48 -0.36 -2.10 7.75
C LEU A 48 -1.65 -2.03 8.59
N ARG A 49 -2.47 -3.09 8.58
CA ARG A 49 -3.62 -3.13 9.50
C ARG A 49 -3.11 -3.12 10.95
N PRO A 50 -3.47 -2.11 11.74
CA PRO A 50 -2.97 -2.00 13.10
C PRO A 50 -3.56 -3.11 13.96
N GLN A 51 -2.78 -3.59 14.91
CA GLN A 51 -3.31 -4.35 16.05
C GLN A 51 -4.13 -3.40 16.94
N ASP A 52 -5.02 -3.94 17.76
CA ASP A 52 -5.94 -3.14 18.59
C ASP A 52 -5.19 -2.12 19.47
N TRP A 53 -4.09 -2.54 20.10
CA TRP A 53 -3.26 -1.65 20.92
C TRP A 53 -2.67 -0.47 20.13
N LEU A 54 -2.25 -0.71 18.89
CA LEU A 54 -1.67 0.31 18.02
C LEU A 54 -2.75 1.28 17.55
N MET A 55 -3.94 0.77 17.26
CA MET A 55 -5.10 1.59 16.92
C MET A 55 -5.50 2.52 18.06
N GLU A 56 -5.54 2.02 19.30
CA GLU A 56 -5.81 2.84 20.49
C GLU A 56 -4.71 3.89 20.73
N PHE A 57 -3.45 3.49 20.57
CA PHE A 57 -2.32 4.41 20.70
C PHE A 57 -2.44 5.56 19.69
N MET A 58 -2.69 5.25 18.41
CA MET A 58 -2.84 6.27 17.36
C MET A 58 -3.99 7.24 17.65
N LYS A 59 -5.16 6.73 18.07
CA LYS A 59 -6.31 7.56 18.45
C LYS A 59 -5.97 8.55 19.57
N LYS A 60 -5.34 8.07 20.65
CA LYS A 60 -4.90 8.93 21.76
C LYS A 60 -3.92 10.01 21.29
N LYS A 61 -3.02 9.69 20.36
CA LYS A 61 -2.07 10.66 19.80
C LYS A 61 -2.73 11.69 18.91
N PHE A 62 -3.68 11.28 18.06
CA PHE A 62 -4.44 12.22 17.23
C PHE A 62 -5.26 13.21 18.07
N GLU A 63 -5.88 12.75 19.16
CA GLU A 63 -6.59 13.62 20.11
C GLU A 63 -5.64 14.60 20.82
N GLN A 64 -4.47 14.12 21.28
CA GLN A 64 -3.48 14.96 21.98
C GLN A 64 -2.97 16.12 21.11
N ILE A 65 -2.78 15.89 19.82
CA ILE A 65 -2.27 16.91 18.89
C ILE A 65 -3.39 17.69 18.18
N LYS A 66 -4.67 17.39 18.50
CA LYS A 66 -5.84 17.96 17.82
C LYS A 66 -5.72 17.83 16.30
N PHE A 67 -5.45 16.60 15.84
CA PHE A 67 -5.25 16.31 14.43
C PHE A 67 -6.54 16.53 13.64
N GLU A 68 -6.62 17.63 12.90
CA GLU A 68 -7.81 18.07 12.17
C GLU A 68 -7.44 18.60 10.78
N THR A 69 -8.39 18.53 9.84
CA THR A 69 -8.21 19.02 8.46
C THR A 69 -8.68 20.48 8.33
N PRO A 70 -8.06 21.30 7.45
CA PRO A 70 -6.99 20.95 6.52
C PRO A 70 -5.61 20.91 7.18
N ILE A 71 -4.78 19.94 6.80
CA ILE A 71 -3.40 19.77 7.28
C ILE A 71 -2.49 19.36 6.12
N VAL A 72 -1.24 19.83 6.12
CA VAL A 72 -0.19 19.45 5.16
C VAL A 72 0.91 18.75 5.94
N GLY A 73 1.25 17.54 5.52
CA GLY A 73 2.32 16.73 6.12
C GLY A 73 3.71 17.11 5.62
#